data_AF-A0A2N2HF33-F1
#
_entry.id   AF-A0A2N2HF33-F1
#
_cell.length_a   1.000
_cell.length_b   1.000
_cell.length_c   1.000
_cell.angle_alpha   90.00
_cell.angle_beta   90.00
_cell.angle_gamma   90.00
#
_symmetry.space_group_name_H-M   'P 1'
#
loop_
_entity.id
_entity.type
_entity.pdbx_description
1 polymer ?
#
loop_
_entity_poly.entity_id
_entity_poly.type
_entity_poly.pdbx_seq_one_letter_code
_entity_poly.pdbx_strand_id
1 'polypeptide(L)'
;ESLRCPACGGTTILHAPEVLDRAEGGAREPLAIAQPSVWRSRTVGLLELYFCKRCGRTEWYVKDHAELQADGKTIREIDGSRGPGDGGYRSA
;
A
#
# COMPACT_ATOMS: atom_id res chain seq x y z
N GLU A 1 13.82 5.05 -17.73
CA GLU A 1 13.72 3.59 -17.51
C GLU A 1 12.34 3.11 -17.93
N SER A 2 12.19 1.87 -18.40
CA SER A 2 10.88 1.30 -18.79
C SER A 2 10.29 0.46 -17.65
N LEU A 3 9.10 0.80 -17.17
CA LEU A 3 8.41 0.02 -16.13
C LEU A 3 7.99 -1.36 -16.68
N ARG A 4 8.32 -2.43 -15.95
CA ARG A 4 7.99 -3.83 -16.29
C ARG A 4 7.49 -4.55 -15.05
N CYS A 5 6.54 -5.48 -15.23
CA CYS A 5 6.09 -6.34 -14.16
C CYS A 5 7.21 -7.27 -13.70
N PRO A 6 7.59 -7.27 -12.41
CA PRO A 6 8.70 -8.10 -11.92
C PRO A 6 8.38 -9.61 -11.93
N ALA A 7 7.10 -10.00 -11.97
CA ALA A 7 6.72 -11.41 -12.00
C ALA A 7 6.67 -12.04 -13.40
N CYS A 8 6.31 -11.28 -14.44
CA CYS A 8 6.09 -11.86 -15.78
C CYS A 8 6.74 -11.06 -16.92
N GLY A 9 7.45 -9.97 -16.63
CA GLY A 9 8.08 -9.09 -17.62
C GLY A 9 7.12 -8.28 -18.49
N GLY A 10 5.81 -8.34 -18.23
CA GLY A 10 4.79 -7.60 -18.98
C GLY A 10 5.00 -6.08 -18.89
N THR A 11 4.70 -5.37 -19.99
CA THR A 11 4.93 -3.92 -20.14
C THR A 11 3.66 -3.09 -20.00
N THR A 12 2.48 -3.72 -19.96
CA THR A 12 1.20 -3.02 -19.75
C THR A 12 0.86 -3.01 -18.27
N ILE A 13 1.13 -1.89 -17.63
CA ILE A 13 0.91 -1.66 -16.20
C ILE A 13 -0.10 -0.53 -16.04
N LEU A 14 -1.17 -0.77 -15.27
CA LEU A 14 -2.05 0.29 -14.78
C LEU A 14 -1.47 0.86 -13.50
N HIS A 15 -1.57 2.17 -13.35
CA HIS A 15 -1.16 2.90 -12.15
C HIS A 15 -2.37 3.63 -11.61
N ALA A 16 -2.65 3.43 -10.33
CA ALA A 16 -3.59 4.27 -9.59
C ALA A 16 -2.79 5.06 -8.54
N PRO A 17 -2.51 6.35 -8.81
CA PRO A 17 -1.74 7.19 -7.88
C PRO A 17 -2.49 7.42 -6.56
N GLU A 18 -3.79 7.20 -6.55
CA GLU A 18 -4.64 7.21 -5.37
C GLU A 18 -5.71 6.12 -5.55
N VAL A 19 -5.86 5.27 -4.54
CA VAL A 19 -6.88 4.21 -4.54
C VAL A 19 -8.09 4.71 -3.79
N LEU A 20 -9.23 4.78 -4.46
CA LEU A 20 -10.48 5.28 -3.89
C LEU A 20 -11.36 4.09 -3.46
N ASP A 21 -11.84 4.12 -2.22
CA ASP A 21 -12.91 3.23 -1.78
C ASP A 21 -14.27 3.86 -2.03
N ARG A 22 -15.28 3.02 -2.19
CA ARG A 22 -16.66 3.45 -2.31
C ARG A 22 -17.25 3.59 -0.91
N ALA A 23 -17.43 4.83 -0.49
CA ALA A 23 -18.13 5.15 0.74
C ALA A 23 -19.66 5.15 0.52
N GLU A 24 -20.40 5.16 1.63
CA GLU A 24 -21.85 5.29 1.63
C GLU A 24 -22.27 6.58 0.89
N GLY A 25 -23.42 6.54 0.19
CA GLY A 25 -23.89 7.69 -0.61
C GLY A 25 -23.12 7.93 -1.92
N GLY A 26 -22.19 7.06 -2.30
CA GLY A 26 -21.45 7.16 -3.56
C GLY A 26 -20.28 8.13 -3.52
N ALA A 27 -19.94 8.65 -2.33
CA ALA A 27 -18.68 9.34 -2.11
C ALA A 27 -17.50 8.39 -2.38
N ARG A 28 -16.39 8.97 -2.84
CA ARG A 28 -15.14 8.26 -3.08
C ARG A 28 -14.10 8.84 -2.14
N GLU A 29 -13.58 8.01 -1.25
CA GLU A 29 -12.58 8.42 -0.26
C GLU A 29 -11.26 7.72 -0.54
N PRO A 30 -10.12 8.43 -0.47
CA PRO A 30 -8.81 7.80 -0.58
C PRO A 30 -8.61 6.74 0.51
N LEU A 31 -8.15 5.56 0.10
CA LEU A 31 -7.68 4.54 1.04
C LEU A 31 -6.38 5.02 1.68
N ALA A 32 -6.33 4.89 3.00
CA ALA A 32 -5.19 5.25 3.82
C ALA A 32 -5.04 4.26 4.98
N ILE A 33 -3.86 4.25 5.60
CA ILE A 33 -3.64 3.50 6.83
C ILE A 33 -4.32 4.25 7.98
N ALA A 34 -5.35 3.65 8.57
CA ALA A 34 -6.05 4.23 9.69
C ALA A 34 -5.17 4.25 10.94
N GLN A 35 -4.82 5.45 11.43
CA GLN A 35 -4.20 5.64 12.75
C GLN A 35 -5.14 6.39 13.69
N PRO A 36 -5.55 5.79 14.82
CA PRO A 36 -6.28 6.51 15.84
C PRO A 36 -5.37 7.57 16.48
N SER A 37 -5.82 8.81 16.53
CA SER A 37 -5.15 9.87 17.32
C SER A 37 -6.09 10.41 18.38
N VAL A 38 -5.53 10.83 19.51
CA VAL A 38 -6.25 11.30 20.71
C VAL A 38 -7.09 12.55 20.43
N TRP A 39 -6.74 13.33 19.39
CA TRP A 39 -7.37 14.63 19.12
C TRP A 39 -8.13 14.71 17.79
N ARG A 40 -7.86 13.84 16.82
CA ARG A 40 -8.57 13.73 15.51
C ARG A 40 -8.09 12.50 14.73
N SER A 41 -8.96 11.78 14.03
CA SER A 41 -8.50 10.83 13.01
C SER A 41 -7.70 11.61 11.95
N ARG A 42 -6.44 11.25 11.74
CA ARG A 42 -5.62 11.78 10.65
C ARG A 42 -5.54 10.70 9.57
N THR A 43 -5.78 11.11 8.33
CA THR A 43 -5.55 10.27 7.15
C THR A 43 -4.09 10.40 6.79
N VAL A 44 -3.28 9.39 7.14
CA VAL A 44 -1.85 9.32 6.84
C VAL A 44 -1.57 7.99 6.15
N GLY A 45 -0.51 7.92 5.35
CA GLY A 45 -0.20 6.70 4.61
C GLY A 45 -1.21 6.40 3.49
N LEU A 46 -1.41 7.34 2.56
CA LEU A 46 -2.29 7.16 1.41
C LEU A 46 -1.79 6.02 0.51
N LEU A 47 -2.72 5.19 0.02
CA LEU A 47 -2.38 4.05 -0.83
C LEU A 47 -2.27 4.43 -2.31
N GLU A 48 -1.21 3.92 -2.93
CA GLU A 48 -0.94 3.93 -4.36
C GLU A 48 -0.79 2.47 -4.82
N LEU A 49 -1.21 2.14 -6.05
CA LEU A 49 -0.98 0.80 -6.60
C LEU A 49 -0.54 0.78 -8.06
N TYR A 50 0.18 -0.29 -8.39
CA TYR A 50 0.52 -0.69 -9.75
C TYR A 50 -0.05 -2.07 -10.02
N PHE A 51 -0.72 -2.25 -11.15
CA PHE A 51 -1.41 -3.47 -11.54
C PHE A 51 -0.97 -3.96 -12.92
N CYS A 52 -0.42 -5.17 -13.00
CA CYS A 52 -0.04 -5.77 -14.27
C CYS A 52 -1.25 -6.36 -15.00
N LYS A 53 -1.57 -5.82 -16.19
CA LYS A 53 -2.69 -6.33 -17.01
C LYS A 53 -2.50 -7.76 -17.54
N ARG A 54 -1.24 -8.25 -17.59
CA ARG A 54 -0.93 -9.59 -18.11
C ARG A 54 -1.12 -10.69 -17.07
N CYS A 55 -0.56 -10.52 -15.88
CA CYS A 55 -0.53 -11.58 -14.85
C CYS A 55 -1.32 -11.24 -13.58
N GLY A 56 -1.88 -10.03 -13.48
CA GLY A 56 -2.65 -9.60 -12.31
C GLY A 56 -1.81 -9.25 -11.08
N ARG A 57 -0.46 -9.36 -11.14
CA ARG A 57 0.40 -8.92 -10.03
C ARG A 57 0.09 -7.46 -9.68
N THR A 58 -0.17 -7.24 -8.40
CA THR A 58 -0.49 -5.94 -7.83
C THR A 58 0.57 -5.59 -6.79
N GLU A 59 1.10 -4.38 -6.86
CA GLU A 59 2.04 -3.84 -5.89
C GLU A 59 1.44 -2.59 -5.26
N TRP A 60 1.44 -2.55 -3.94
CA TRP A 60 0.90 -1.46 -3.15
C TRP A 60 2.03 -0.65 -2.53
N TYR A 61 1.88 0.66 -2.56
CA TYR A 61 2.81 1.62 -2.02
C TYR A 61 2.08 2.56 -1.07
N VAL A 62 2.82 3.13 -0.14
CA VAL A 62 2.31 4.07 0.86
C VAL A 62 2.99 5.42 0.65
N LYS A 63 2.20 6.42 0.28
CA LYS A 63 2.61 7.83 0.20
C LYS A 63 2.49 8.47 1.57
N ASP A 64 3.25 9.54 1.81
CA ASP A 64 3.20 10.31 3.06
C ASP A 64 3.40 9.45 4.32
N HIS A 65 4.25 8.42 4.21
CA HIS A 65 4.50 7.44 5.27
C HIS A 65 5.34 8.00 6.44
N ALA A 66 5.94 9.18 6.31
CA ALA A 66 6.82 9.77 7.32
C ALA A 66 6.12 10.03 8.66
N GLU A 67 4.78 10.16 8.65
CA GLU A 67 3.97 10.37 9.86
C GLU A 67 3.46 9.05 10.48
N LEU A 68 3.69 7.90 9.83
CA LEU A 68 3.26 6.61 10.35
C LEU A 68 4.11 6.21 11.54
N GLN A 69 3.44 5.79 12.61
CA GLN A 69 4.05 5.36 13.86
C GLN A 69 3.46 4.03 14.30
N ALA A 70 4.32 3.13 14.77
CA ALA A 70 3.84 1.90 15.39
C ALA A 70 3.05 2.25 16.67
N ASP A 71 1.81 1.76 16.76
CA ASP A 71 0.92 1.92 17.92
C ASP A 71 0.84 0.62 18.76
N GLY A 72 1.49 -0.46 18.29
CA GLY A 72 1.45 -1.79 18.91
C GLY A 72 0.14 -2.56 18.69
N LYS A 73 -0.88 -1.91 18.10
CA LYS A 73 -2.24 -2.45 17.92
C LYS A 73 -2.56 -2.65 16.46
N THR A 74 -2.71 -1.55 15.71
CA THR A 74 -3.07 -1.50 14.29
C THR A 74 -1.82 -1.51 13.41
N ILE A 75 -0.77 -0.82 13.85
CA ILE A 75 0.54 -0.76 13.19
C ILE A 75 1.59 -1.28 14.15
N ARG A 76 2.33 -2.30 13.72
CA ARG A 76 3.44 -2.87 14.47
C ARG A 76 4.70 -2.81 13.64
N GLU A 77 5.79 -2.37 14.25
CA GLU A 77 7.10 -2.53 13.67
C GLU A 77 7.54 -3.99 13.79
N ILE A 78 7.99 -4.56 12.68
CA ILE A 78 8.48 -5.93 12.60
C ILE A 78 9.93 -5.87 12.15
N ASP A 79 10.82 -6.42 12.97
CA ASP A 79 12.21 -6.62 12.59
C ASP A 79 12.30 -7.66 11.45
N GLY A 80 12.92 -7.26 10.34
CA GLY A 80 13.11 -8.10 9.16
C GLY A 80 13.89 -9.39 9.42
N SER A 81 14.64 -9.47 10.53
CA SER A 81 15.31 -10.71 10.97
C SER A 81 14.33 -11.77 11.52
N ARG A 82 13.05 -11.43 11.75
CA ARG A 82 12.03 -12.30 12.37
C ARG A 82 10.69 -12.37 11.62
N GLY A 83 10.59 -11.82 10.41
CA GLY A 83 9.35 -11.88 9.61
C GLY A 83 8.98 -13.31 9.16
N PRO A 84 7.78 -13.58 8.63
CA PRO A 84 7.35 -14.90 8.14
C PRO A 84 7.74 -15.21 6.68
N GLY A 85 8.20 -16.45 6.47
CA GLY A 85 8.70 -17.20 5.29
C GLY A 85 8.83 -16.57 3.89
N ASP A 86 7.76 -15.97 3.37
CA ASP A 86 7.55 -16.06 1.92
C ASP A 86 6.78 -14.87 1.30
N GLY A 87 6.79 -13.68 1.93
CA GLY A 87 6.21 -12.46 1.34
C GLY A 87 7.26 -11.57 0.66
N GLY A 88 6.89 -10.77 -0.34
CA GLY A 88 7.79 -9.88 -1.12
C GLY A 88 8.58 -8.79 -0.35
N TYR A 89 8.59 -8.83 0.98
CA TYR A 89 9.61 -8.22 1.85
C TYR A 89 10.78 -9.18 2.12
N ARG A 90 10.83 -10.31 1.41
CA ARG A 90 11.86 -11.34 1.49
C ARG A 90 12.50 -11.52 0.13
N SER A 91 13.76 -11.11 0.10
CA SER A 91 14.81 -11.48 -0.86
C SER A 91 14.53 -11.19 -2.33
N ALA A 92 15.28 -10.22 -2.86
CA ALA A 92 15.82 -10.31 -4.21
C ALA A 92 16.73 -11.54 -4.36
#